data_AF-A0A929IZU9-F1
#
_entry.id   AF-A0A929IZU9-F1
#
_cell.length_a   1.000
_cell.length_b   1.000
_cell.length_c   1.000
_cell.angle_alpha   90.00
_cell.angle_beta   90.00
_cell.angle_gamma   90.00
#
_symmetry.space_group_name_H-M   'P 1'
#
loop_
_entity.id
_entity.type
_entity.pdbx_description
1 polymer ?
#
loop_
_entity_poly.entity_id
_entity_poly.type
_entity_poly.pdbx_seq_one_letter_code
_entity_poly.pdbx_strand_id
1 'polypeptide(L)'
;MKNIIRMMMALTLIAVSVPEAAAEPFDAKPPAAFEGRRLYVSYCQLCHGTDGRGDGPLAKAMKITPSDLNTTVRSRSDTILTKIITGEGRQTITGRDRHNILSEAMPEWKDVFNESQVKALIAYLRFLGRSKYELMGDPEHGMQLYQKYCQVCHGVEGDGDGIMTNLMGIMPMDHTNPNETNSMSNKEIANSILDGKKRFMPAWKGILSQDDVEALVSYIRLLSHY
;
A
#
# COMPACT_ATOMS: atom_id res chain seq x y z
N MET A 1 57.33 -41.14 -43.59
CA MET A 1 57.48 -39.68 -43.39
C MET A 1 56.09 -39.05 -43.46
N LYS A 2 55.67 -38.33 -42.39
CA LYS A 2 54.80 -37.12 -42.39
C LYS A 2 53.51 -37.17 -43.24
N ASN A 3 52.26 -37.09 -42.74
CA ASN A 3 51.70 -36.18 -41.75
C ASN A 3 50.32 -36.67 -41.28
N ILE A 4 50.06 -36.60 -39.98
CA ILE A 4 48.75 -36.80 -39.35
C ILE A 4 48.08 -35.42 -39.27
N ILE A 5 47.01 -35.19 -40.03
CA ILE A 5 46.16 -34.00 -39.88
C ILE A 5 45.02 -34.38 -38.93
N ARG A 6 45.11 -33.94 -37.68
CA ARG A 6 44.01 -33.96 -36.71
C ARG A 6 43.00 -32.89 -37.11
N MET A 7 41.84 -33.29 -37.62
CA MET A 7 40.70 -32.41 -37.83
C MET A 7 39.93 -32.30 -36.51
N MET A 8 40.28 -31.32 -35.68
CA MET A 8 39.46 -30.95 -34.52
C MET A 8 38.23 -30.22 -35.04
N MET A 9 37.07 -30.87 -35.03
CA MET A 9 35.78 -30.20 -35.14
C MET A 9 35.64 -29.29 -33.91
N ALA A 10 35.80 -27.99 -34.10
CA ALA A 10 35.43 -26.99 -33.12
C ALA A 10 33.89 -26.94 -33.07
N LEU A 11 33.31 -27.62 -32.09
CA LEU A 11 31.90 -27.46 -31.75
C LEU A 11 31.75 -26.14 -30.99
N THR A 12 31.54 -25.05 -31.72
CA THR A 12 31.16 -23.78 -31.11
C THR A 12 29.77 -23.91 -30.52
N LEU A 13 29.70 -24.06 -29.19
CA LEU A 13 28.51 -23.84 -28.40
C LEU A 13 28.09 -22.37 -28.58
N ILE A 14 27.10 -22.14 -29.43
CA ILE A 14 26.40 -20.86 -29.46
C ILE A 14 25.57 -20.82 -28.18
N ALA A 15 26.08 -20.12 -27.16
CA ALA A 15 25.27 -19.75 -26.01
C ALA A 15 24.19 -18.79 -26.53
N VAL A 16 23.00 -19.33 -26.82
CA VAL A 16 21.81 -18.52 -27.06
C VAL A 16 21.47 -17.92 -25.70
N SER A 17 21.88 -16.68 -25.48
CA SER A 17 21.41 -15.89 -24.35
C SER A 17 19.92 -15.68 -24.58
N VAL A 18 19.10 -16.51 -23.94
CA VAL A 18 17.69 -16.18 -23.71
C VAL A 18 17.73 -14.87 -22.93
N PRO A 19 17.20 -13.75 -23.45
CA PRO A 19 17.07 -12.59 -22.62
C PRO A 19 16.09 -13.00 -21.53
N GLU A 20 16.59 -13.06 -20.30
CA GLU A 20 15.77 -13.10 -19.11
C GLU A 20 15.10 -11.73 -19.03
N ALA A 21 14.11 -11.54 -19.89
CA ALA A 21 13.09 -10.54 -19.68
C ALA A 21 12.38 -11.00 -18.42
N ALA A 22 12.89 -10.54 -17.27
CA ALA A 22 12.05 -10.30 -16.12
C ALA A 22 10.82 -9.58 -16.69
N ALA A 23 9.68 -10.27 -16.68
CA ALA A 23 8.43 -9.62 -16.98
C ALA A 23 8.35 -8.46 -15.98
N GLU A 24 8.58 -7.23 -16.45
CA GLU A 24 8.29 -6.03 -15.70
C GLU A 24 6.86 -6.22 -15.17
N PRO A 25 6.62 -6.10 -13.85
CA PRO A 25 5.28 -6.23 -13.33
C PRO A 25 4.43 -5.23 -14.10
N PHE A 26 3.34 -5.69 -14.70
CA PHE A 26 2.30 -4.86 -15.32
C PHE A 26 2.26 -3.50 -14.63
N ASP A 27 2.45 -2.40 -15.40
CA ASP A 27 2.68 -0.99 -15.01
C ASP A 27 1.57 -0.36 -14.11
N ALA A 28 1.14 -1.09 -13.10
CA ALA A 28 0.17 -0.71 -12.11
C ALA A 28 0.85 0.18 -11.09
N LYS A 29 0.42 1.43 -11.01
CA LYS A 29 0.83 2.30 -9.92
C LYS A 29 0.28 1.70 -8.61
N PRO A 30 1.10 1.54 -7.56
CA PRO A 30 0.59 1.08 -6.28
C PRO A 30 -0.55 1.98 -5.79
N PRO A 31 -1.52 1.42 -5.03
CA PRO A 31 -2.64 2.19 -4.50
C PRO A 31 -2.16 3.41 -3.71
N ALA A 32 -2.88 4.53 -3.79
CA ALA A 32 -2.42 5.78 -3.21
C ALA A 32 -2.14 5.67 -1.70
N ALA A 33 -3.00 4.98 -0.94
CA ALA A 33 -2.79 4.77 0.50
C ALA A 33 -1.66 3.77 0.79
N PHE A 34 -1.39 2.82 -0.10
CA PHE A 34 -0.25 1.92 0.02
C PHE A 34 1.07 2.69 -0.11
N GLU A 35 1.22 3.51 -1.14
CA GLU A 35 2.42 4.36 -1.28
C GLU A 35 2.51 5.39 -0.15
N GLY A 36 1.36 5.96 0.27
CA GLY A 36 1.30 6.85 1.41
C GLY A 36 1.78 6.23 2.71
N ARG A 37 1.50 4.94 2.94
CA ARG A 37 2.01 4.19 4.09
C ARG A 37 3.53 4.13 4.08
N ARG A 38 4.17 3.84 2.94
CA ARG A 38 5.64 3.77 2.84
C ARG A 38 6.29 5.10 3.22
N LEU A 39 5.72 6.20 2.76
CA LEU A 39 6.15 7.55 3.15
C LEU A 39 5.92 7.79 4.65
N TYR A 40 4.75 7.43 5.18
CA TYR A 40 4.43 7.59 6.59
C TYR A 40 5.40 6.83 7.51
N VAL A 41 5.66 5.55 7.21
CA VAL A 41 6.59 4.71 7.98
C VAL A 41 7.99 5.33 8.00
N SER A 42 8.42 5.89 6.87
CA SER A 42 9.76 6.45 6.72
C SER A 42 9.94 7.82 7.38
N TYR A 43 8.93 8.69 7.32
CA TYR A 43 9.08 10.11 7.67
C TYR A 43 8.22 10.58 8.85
N CYS A 44 7.11 9.90 9.14
CA CYS A 44 6.10 10.39 10.09
C CYS A 44 5.98 9.51 11.35
N GLN A 45 6.13 8.19 11.20
CA GLN A 45 5.86 7.20 12.25
C GLN A 45 6.68 7.43 13.53
N LEU A 46 7.92 7.90 13.44
CA LEU A 46 8.77 8.12 14.62
C LEU A 46 8.18 9.16 15.59
N CYS A 47 7.43 10.13 15.07
CA CYS A 47 6.71 11.11 15.89
C CYS A 47 5.25 10.71 16.08
N HIS A 48 4.55 10.32 15.01
CA HIS A 48 3.11 10.10 15.05
C HIS A 48 2.68 8.69 15.51
N GLY A 49 3.61 7.75 15.70
CA GLY A 49 3.32 6.37 16.09
C GLY A 49 2.92 5.49 14.90
N THR A 50 2.83 4.17 15.11
CA THR A 50 2.40 3.23 14.03
C THR A 50 0.96 3.47 13.61
N ASP A 51 0.11 3.88 14.56
CA ASP A 51 -1.33 4.05 14.35
C ASP A 51 -1.74 5.53 14.29
N GLY A 52 -0.78 6.44 14.18
CA GLY A 52 -1.06 7.87 14.06
C GLY A 52 -1.53 8.56 15.34
N ARG A 53 -1.38 7.95 16.52
CA ARG A 53 -1.89 8.49 17.80
C ARG A 53 -1.03 9.62 18.40
N GLY A 54 0.11 9.93 17.80
CA GLY A 54 1.05 10.94 18.32
C GLY A 54 1.96 10.43 19.44
N ASP A 55 2.10 9.12 19.58
CA ASP A 55 2.83 8.43 20.65
C ASP A 55 4.16 7.80 20.17
N GLY A 56 4.69 8.30 19.05
CA GLY A 56 5.93 7.81 18.48
C GLY A 56 7.13 7.93 19.44
N PRO A 57 8.13 7.04 19.33
CA PRO A 57 9.28 7.01 20.25
C PRO A 57 10.07 8.33 20.27
N LEU A 58 10.19 9.00 19.11
CA LEU A 58 10.86 10.29 19.02
C LEU A 58 10.04 11.40 19.69
N ALA A 59 8.70 11.33 19.62
CA ALA A 59 7.84 12.29 20.30
C ALA A 59 8.06 12.27 21.81
N LYS A 60 8.13 11.06 22.40
CA LYS A 60 8.44 10.86 23.81
C LYS A 60 9.83 11.36 24.19
N ALA A 61 10.84 11.02 23.38
CA ALA A 61 12.22 11.42 23.64
C ALA A 61 12.41 12.95 23.61
N MET A 62 11.74 13.62 22.67
CA MET A 62 11.82 15.07 22.49
C MET A 62 10.79 15.85 23.33
N LYS A 63 9.94 15.17 24.09
CA LYS A 63 8.83 15.76 24.87
C LYS A 63 7.91 16.64 24.03
N ILE A 64 7.67 16.22 22.79
CA ILE A 64 6.69 16.85 21.89
C ILE A 64 5.42 16.02 21.90
N THR A 65 4.29 16.68 21.62
CA THR A 65 2.96 16.03 21.59
C THR A 65 2.35 16.20 20.20
N PRO A 66 2.74 15.40 19.20
CA PRO A 66 2.10 15.40 17.90
C PRO A 66 0.61 15.11 18.04
N SER A 67 -0.19 15.66 17.13
CA SER A 67 -1.64 15.44 17.15
C SER A 67 -1.98 13.97 16.87
N ASP A 68 -3.06 13.50 17.49
CA ASP A 68 -3.71 12.26 17.09
C ASP A 68 -4.34 12.43 15.70
N LEU A 69 -3.73 11.76 14.72
CA LEU A 69 -4.12 11.80 13.32
C LEU A 69 -5.46 11.11 13.08
N ASN A 70 -5.88 10.15 13.92
CA ASN A 70 -7.17 9.47 13.79
C ASN A 70 -8.35 10.44 13.90
N THR A 71 -8.18 11.50 14.68
CA THR A 71 -9.20 12.54 14.90
C THR A 71 -8.93 13.78 14.06
N THR A 72 -7.67 14.23 14.03
CA THR A 72 -7.29 15.48 13.37
C THR A 72 -7.60 15.43 11.89
N VAL A 73 -7.19 14.36 11.19
CA VAL A 73 -7.32 14.29 9.74
C VAL A 73 -8.78 14.30 9.29
N ARG A 74 -9.69 13.69 10.06
CA ARG A 74 -11.15 13.71 9.79
C ARG A 74 -11.72 15.12 9.73
N SER A 75 -11.18 16.02 10.55
CA SER A 75 -11.70 17.39 10.71
C SER A 75 -11.11 18.41 9.73
N ARG A 76 -10.15 18.01 8.89
CA ARG A 76 -9.43 18.89 7.96
C ARG A 76 -9.71 18.52 6.52
N SER A 77 -9.76 19.51 5.63
CA SER A 77 -9.76 19.27 4.18
C SER A 77 -8.37 18.89 3.69
N ASP A 78 -8.29 18.26 2.52
CA ASP A 78 -7.01 17.89 1.91
C ASP A 78 -6.14 19.13 1.65
N THR A 79 -6.73 20.26 1.25
CA THR A 79 -5.99 21.53 1.11
C THR A 79 -5.31 21.94 2.41
N ILE A 80 -5.99 21.78 3.55
CA ILE A 80 -5.37 22.08 4.84
C ILE A 80 -4.28 21.07 5.14
N LEU A 81 -4.53 19.76 4.99
CA LEU A 81 -3.53 18.71 5.21
C LEU A 81 -2.28 18.90 4.35
N THR A 82 -2.42 19.27 3.09
CA THR A 82 -1.31 19.62 2.19
C THR A 82 -0.47 20.75 2.78
N LYS A 83 -1.10 21.82 3.28
CA LYS A 83 -0.37 22.93 3.93
C LYS A 83 0.33 22.50 5.22
N ILE A 84 -0.27 21.60 6.00
CA ILE A 84 0.39 21.04 7.20
C ILE A 84 1.65 20.27 6.81
N ILE A 85 1.53 19.35 5.85
CA ILE A 85 2.62 18.48 5.42
C ILE A 85 3.72 19.28 4.74
N THR A 86 3.37 20.12 3.77
CA THR A 86 4.37 20.90 3.02
C THR A 86 4.98 22.02 3.85
N GLY A 87 4.28 22.50 4.89
CA GLY A 87 4.61 23.74 5.58
C GLY A 87 4.23 25.00 4.79
N GLU A 88 3.66 24.85 3.59
CA GLU A 88 3.31 25.99 2.74
C GLU A 88 2.24 26.87 3.40
N GLY A 89 2.54 28.16 3.50
CA GLY A 89 1.61 29.13 4.08
C GLY A 89 1.35 28.89 5.57
N ARG A 90 2.25 28.21 6.30
CA ARG A 90 2.25 28.06 7.77
C ARG A 90 1.91 29.36 8.51
N GLN A 91 2.49 30.47 8.06
CA GLN A 91 2.23 31.83 8.56
C GLN A 91 0.80 32.34 8.31
N THR A 92 0.14 31.85 7.26
CA THR A 92 -1.21 32.24 6.81
C THR A 92 -2.33 31.42 7.40
N ILE A 93 -2.03 30.26 8.01
CA ILE A 93 -3.01 29.52 8.81
C ILE A 93 -3.36 30.40 10.01
N THR A 94 -4.64 30.68 10.24
CA THR A 94 -5.13 31.59 11.32
C THR A 94 -6.26 30.91 12.13
N GLY A 95 -6.65 31.48 13.27
CA GLY A 95 -7.78 30.97 14.07
C GLY A 95 -7.53 29.62 14.75
N ARG A 96 -8.59 28.80 14.90
CA ARG A 96 -8.55 27.45 15.52
C ARG A 96 -7.55 26.50 14.84
N ASP A 97 -7.13 26.82 13.62
CA ASP A 97 -6.18 26.04 12.86
C ASP A 97 -4.73 26.37 13.25
N ARG A 98 -4.41 27.55 13.84
CA ARG A 98 -3.04 27.82 14.34
C ARG A 98 -2.64 26.98 15.54
N HIS A 99 -3.56 26.76 16.46
CA HIS A 99 -3.24 26.21 17.78
C HIS A 99 -2.87 24.71 17.76
N ASN A 100 -3.23 23.99 16.70
CA ASN A 100 -3.01 22.54 16.61
C ASN A 100 -2.08 22.11 15.46
N ILE A 101 -1.82 22.98 14.48
CA ILE A 101 -1.36 22.50 13.17
C ILE A 101 0.15 22.55 13.05
N LEU A 102 0.85 23.42 13.79
CA LEU A 102 2.23 23.73 13.49
C LEU A 102 3.04 24.08 14.76
N SER A 103 3.23 23.09 15.64
CA SER A 103 4.38 23.11 16.55
C SER A 103 5.65 23.22 15.70
N GLU A 104 6.58 24.12 16.01
CA GLU A 104 7.88 24.24 15.31
C GLU A 104 8.64 22.89 15.23
N ALA A 105 8.24 21.91 16.05
CA ALA A 105 8.72 20.54 15.99
C ALA A 105 8.31 19.74 14.75
N MET A 106 7.22 20.09 14.04
CA MET A 106 6.82 19.42 12.79
C MET A 106 7.62 20.01 11.61
N PRO A 107 8.46 19.20 10.93
CA PRO A 107 9.25 19.65 9.78
C PRO A 107 8.39 20.08 8.58
N GLU A 108 8.95 20.89 7.70
CA GLU A 108 8.36 21.23 6.41
C GLU A 108 8.83 20.23 5.34
N TRP A 109 7.89 19.60 4.62
CA TRP A 109 8.22 18.54 3.66
C TRP A 109 8.12 18.97 2.19
N LYS A 110 7.91 20.27 1.89
CA LYS A 110 7.74 20.78 0.51
C LYS A 110 8.92 20.47 -0.43
N ASP A 111 10.13 20.41 0.11
CA ASP A 111 11.35 20.16 -0.67
C ASP A 111 11.72 18.65 -0.72
N VAL A 112 10.99 17.81 0.02
CA VAL A 112 11.22 16.36 0.11
C VAL A 112 10.17 15.59 -0.69
N PHE A 113 8.91 16.04 -0.66
CA PHE A 113 7.81 15.36 -1.33
C PHE A 113 7.29 16.16 -2.53
N ASN A 114 7.11 15.47 -3.65
CA ASN A 114 6.35 16.00 -4.78
C ASN A 114 4.83 15.90 -4.55
N GLU A 115 4.04 16.51 -5.43
CA GLU A 115 2.58 16.55 -5.32
C GLU A 115 1.94 15.16 -5.24
N SER A 116 2.42 14.18 -6.03
CA SER A 116 1.89 12.82 -5.99
C SER A 116 2.19 12.13 -4.66
N GLN A 117 3.36 12.38 -4.07
CA GLN A 117 3.74 11.83 -2.76
C GLN A 117 2.90 12.45 -1.65
N VAL A 118 2.64 13.76 -1.70
CA VAL A 118 1.73 14.42 -0.74
C VAL A 118 0.32 13.86 -0.84
N LYS A 119 -0.21 13.67 -2.06
CA LYS A 119 -1.53 13.05 -2.27
C LYS A 119 -1.58 11.61 -1.75
N ALA A 120 -0.55 10.80 -2.01
CA ALA A 120 -0.45 9.44 -1.50
C ALA A 120 -0.43 9.43 0.04
N LEU A 121 0.41 10.28 0.66
CA LEU A 121 0.46 10.42 2.11
C LEU A 121 -0.90 10.82 2.68
N ILE A 122 -1.59 11.80 2.07
CA ILE A 122 -2.95 12.18 2.48
C ILE A 122 -3.91 11.00 2.36
N ALA A 123 -3.87 10.20 1.30
CA ALA A 123 -4.72 9.01 1.16
C ALA A 123 -4.49 8.02 2.32
N TYR A 124 -3.24 7.80 2.73
CA TYR A 124 -2.94 6.98 3.91
C TYR A 124 -3.40 7.63 5.23
N LEU A 125 -3.27 8.95 5.37
CA LEU A 125 -3.81 9.67 6.53
C LEU A 125 -5.34 9.55 6.57
N ARG A 126 -6.03 9.56 5.42
CA ARG A 126 -7.46 9.29 5.33
C ARG A 126 -7.79 7.86 5.74
N PHE A 127 -6.97 6.88 5.36
CA PHE A 127 -7.07 5.50 5.84
C PHE A 127 -6.96 5.43 7.38
N LEU A 128 -5.90 5.99 7.98
CA LEU A 128 -5.77 6.05 9.45
C LEU A 128 -6.97 6.72 10.11
N GLY A 129 -7.44 7.81 9.50
CA GLY A 129 -8.62 8.51 9.93
C GLY A 129 -9.89 7.68 9.84
N ARG A 130 -10.14 6.89 8.80
CA ARG A 130 -11.50 6.37 8.51
C ARG A 130 -11.62 4.86 8.49
N SER A 131 -10.51 4.12 8.46
CA SER A 131 -10.54 2.67 8.56
C SER A 131 -11.13 2.25 9.91
N LYS A 132 -11.96 1.22 9.90
CA LYS A 132 -12.47 0.58 11.13
C LYS A 132 -11.50 -0.44 11.71
N TYR A 133 -10.53 -0.90 10.91
CA TYR A 133 -9.66 -2.01 11.25
C TYR A 133 -8.20 -1.66 11.00
N GLU A 134 -7.34 -2.10 11.89
CA GLU A 134 -5.88 -1.92 11.80
C GLU A 134 -5.28 -2.85 10.74
N LEU A 135 -4.06 -2.54 10.30
CA LEU A 135 -3.26 -3.44 9.47
C LEU A 135 -2.72 -4.57 10.34
N MET A 136 -2.55 -5.76 9.77
CA MET A 136 -2.09 -6.95 10.48
C MET A 136 -0.66 -7.33 10.08
N GLY A 137 -0.51 -7.96 8.92
CA GLY A 137 0.78 -8.37 8.36
C GLY A 137 1.40 -7.31 7.45
N ASP A 138 2.52 -7.67 6.83
CA ASP A 138 3.27 -6.79 5.93
C ASP A 138 2.51 -6.54 4.61
N PRO A 139 2.00 -5.32 4.35
CA PRO A 139 1.24 -5.05 3.14
C PRO A 139 2.07 -5.18 1.87
N GLU A 140 3.39 -4.97 1.93
CA GLU A 140 4.30 -5.13 0.80
C GLU A 140 4.33 -6.59 0.31
N HIS A 141 4.42 -7.55 1.23
CA HIS A 141 4.23 -8.96 0.92
C HIS A 141 2.81 -9.26 0.41
N GLY A 142 1.80 -8.65 1.03
CA GLY A 142 0.40 -8.76 0.63
C GLY A 142 0.15 -8.31 -0.82
N MET A 143 0.79 -7.22 -1.25
CA MET A 143 0.73 -6.70 -2.62
C MET A 143 1.23 -7.75 -3.62
N GLN A 144 2.38 -8.38 -3.34
CA GLN A 144 2.97 -9.39 -4.23
C GLN A 144 2.04 -10.61 -4.38
N LEU A 145 1.47 -11.06 -3.27
CA LEU A 145 0.50 -12.16 -3.27
C LEU A 145 -0.78 -11.77 -4.03
N TYR A 146 -1.27 -10.55 -3.84
CA TYR A 146 -2.48 -10.05 -4.50
C TYR A 146 -2.30 -9.99 -6.01
N GLN A 147 -1.19 -9.44 -6.47
CA GLN A 147 -0.84 -9.36 -7.90
C GLN A 147 -0.71 -10.76 -8.52
N LYS A 148 -0.16 -11.71 -7.76
CA LYS A 148 0.04 -13.08 -8.24
C LYS A 148 -1.24 -13.89 -8.32
N TYR A 149 -2.14 -13.74 -7.34
CA TYR A 149 -3.24 -14.68 -7.13
C TYR A 149 -4.65 -14.06 -7.23
N CYS A 150 -4.79 -12.78 -6.93
CA CYS A 150 -6.10 -12.15 -6.72
C CYS A 150 -6.50 -11.24 -7.90
N GLN A 151 -5.54 -10.53 -8.50
CA GLN A 151 -5.81 -9.49 -9.50
C GLN A 151 -6.55 -10.01 -10.75
N VAL A 152 -6.39 -11.30 -11.08
CA VAL A 152 -7.02 -11.91 -12.25
C VAL A 152 -8.55 -11.82 -12.19
N CYS A 153 -9.12 -11.82 -10.99
CA CYS A 153 -10.54 -11.61 -10.74
C CYS A 153 -10.82 -10.22 -10.17
N HIS A 154 -10.07 -9.78 -9.16
CA HIS A 154 -10.38 -8.54 -8.47
C HIS A 154 -9.86 -7.27 -9.15
N GLY A 155 -9.15 -7.39 -10.27
CA GLY A 155 -8.55 -6.25 -10.94
C GLY A 155 -7.20 -5.88 -10.35
N VAL A 156 -6.41 -5.13 -11.12
CA VAL A 156 -5.09 -4.63 -10.72
C VAL A 156 -5.23 -3.58 -9.62
N GLU A 157 -6.22 -2.69 -9.76
CA GLU A 157 -6.57 -1.66 -8.77
C GLU A 157 -7.44 -2.20 -7.63
N GLY A 158 -7.93 -3.44 -7.75
CA GLY A 158 -8.84 -4.05 -6.77
C GLY A 158 -10.29 -3.61 -6.87
N ASP A 159 -10.69 -2.99 -7.98
CA ASP A 159 -12.04 -2.49 -8.28
C ASP A 159 -13.04 -3.57 -8.70
N GLY A 160 -12.60 -4.83 -8.72
CA GLY A 160 -13.40 -5.96 -9.15
C GLY A 160 -13.38 -6.20 -10.67
N ASP A 161 -12.66 -5.39 -11.45
CA ASP A 161 -12.64 -5.42 -12.92
C ASP A 161 -11.52 -6.32 -13.50
N GLY A 162 -11.30 -7.48 -12.87
CA GLY A 162 -10.32 -8.44 -13.37
C GLY A 162 -10.74 -9.07 -14.70
N ILE A 163 -9.78 -9.54 -15.49
CA ILE A 163 -10.06 -10.19 -16.78
C ILE A 163 -11.04 -11.36 -16.66
N MET A 164 -10.98 -12.11 -15.55
CA MET A 164 -11.89 -13.22 -15.30
C MET A 164 -13.30 -12.76 -14.90
N THR A 165 -13.42 -11.59 -14.25
CA THR A 165 -14.71 -10.94 -13.99
C THR A 165 -15.45 -10.70 -15.28
N ASN A 166 -14.79 -10.07 -16.24
CA ASN A 166 -15.37 -9.76 -17.54
C ASN A 166 -15.72 -11.00 -18.36
N LEU A 167 -14.86 -12.03 -18.34
CA LEU A 167 -15.08 -13.27 -19.10
C LEU A 167 -16.23 -14.13 -18.53
N MET A 168 -16.35 -14.19 -17.21
CA MET A 168 -17.29 -15.08 -16.53
C MET A 168 -18.58 -14.39 -16.06
N GLY A 169 -18.66 -13.06 -16.17
CA GLY A 169 -19.78 -12.27 -15.64
C GLY A 169 -19.93 -12.41 -14.12
N ILE A 170 -18.81 -12.53 -13.40
CA ILE A 170 -18.81 -12.58 -11.92
C ILE A 170 -18.69 -11.17 -11.36
N MET A 171 -19.10 -10.98 -10.10
CA MET A 171 -18.99 -9.71 -9.39
C MET A 171 -18.27 -9.97 -8.06
N PRO A 172 -16.93 -9.97 -8.06
CA PRO A 172 -16.16 -10.00 -6.82
C PRO A 172 -16.38 -8.70 -6.03
N MET A 173 -15.93 -8.67 -4.77
CA MET A 173 -15.95 -7.44 -3.97
C MET A 173 -15.03 -6.39 -4.60
N ASP A 174 -15.50 -5.14 -4.59
CA ASP A 174 -14.68 -3.97 -4.89
C ASP A 174 -13.91 -3.58 -3.62
N HIS A 175 -12.59 -3.83 -3.62
CA HIS A 175 -11.71 -3.52 -2.51
C HIS A 175 -11.34 -2.02 -2.44
N THR A 176 -11.60 -1.26 -3.51
CA THR A 176 -11.43 0.20 -3.52
C THR A 176 -12.57 0.91 -2.79
N ASN A 177 -13.72 0.24 -2.64
CA ASN A 177 -14.87 0.80 -1.94
C ASN A 177 -14.73 0.62 -0.40
N PRO A 178 -14.48 1.71 0.36
CA PRO A 178 -14.32 1.61 1.81
C PRO A 178 -15.60 1.17 2.52
N ASN A 179 -16.79 1.32 1.93
CA ASN A 179 -18.03 0.84 2.54
C ASN A 179 -18.10 -0.69 2.53
N GLU A 180 -17.64 -1.32 1.44
CA GLU A 180 -17.57 -2.78 1.32
C GLU A 180 -16.49 -3.34 2.23
N THR A 181 -15.27 -2.82 2.16
CA THR A 181 -14.18 -3.32 3.01
C THR A 181 -14.50 -3.11 4.49
N ASN A 182 -15.00 -1.94 4.91
CA ASN A 182 -15.40 -1.69 6.32
C ASN A 182 -16.69 -2.41 6.76
N SER A 183 -17.37 -3.12 5.87
CA SER A 183 -18.50 -3.99 6.25
C SER A 183 -18.04 -5.33 6.84
N MET A 184 -16.77 -5.68 6.63
CA MET A 184 -16.18 -6.93 7.08
C MET A 184 -14.99 -6.66 8.00
N SER A 185 -14.88 -7.41 9.09
CA SER A 185 -13.70 -7.45 9.96
C SER A 185 -12.50 -8.11 9.27
N ASN A 186 -11.31 -7.86 9.80
CA ASN A 186 -10.10 -8.52 9.30
C ASN A 186 -10.22 -10.05 9.32
N LYS A 187 -10.85 -10.61 10.37
CA LYS A 187 -11.12 -12.05 10.47
C LYS A 187 -12.07 -12.54 9.37
N GLU A 188 -13.10 -11.78 9.04
CA GLU A 188 -14.06 -12.17 7.98
C GLU A 188 -13.44 -12.10 6.58
N ILE A 189 -12.56 -11.12 6.31
CA ILE A 189 -11.79 -11.08 5.08
C ILE A 189 -10.81 -12.27 5.03
N ALA A 190 -10.07 -12.51 6.11
CA ALA A 190 -9.14 -13.65 6.21
C ALA A 190 -9.85 -14.99 5.98
N ASN A 191 -11.01 -15.21 6.60
CA ASN A 191 -11.82 -16.42 6.39
C ASN A 191 -12.32 -16.52 4.95
N SER A 192 -12.72 -15.41 4.32
CA SER A 192 -13.13 -15.44 2.90
C SER A 192 -11.98 -15.84 1.97
N ILE A 193 -10.74 -15.48 2.31
CA ILE A 193 -9.54 -15.91 1.58
C ILE A 193 -9.26 -17.39 1.85
N LEU A 194 -9.23 -17.80 3.12
CA LEU A 194 -8.87 -19.17 3.49
C LEU A 194 -9.90 -20.19 3.01
N ASP A 195 -11.18 -19.94 3.25
CA ASP A 195 -12.26 -20.89 3.00
C ASP A 195 -12.93 -20.67 1.63
N GLY A 196 -12.56 -19.60 0.92
CA GLY A 196 -13.18 -19.18 -0.32
C GLY A 196 -14.53 -18.50 -0.09
N LYS A 197 -15.17 -18.07 -1.19
CA LYS A 197 -16.44 -17.35 -1.14
C LYS A 197 -17.33 -17.66 -2.34
N LYS A 198 -18.57 -18.06 -2.06
CA LYS A 198 -19.57 -18.43 -3.06
C LYS A 198 -18.99 -19.50 -4.02
N ARG A 199 -19.42 -19.46 -5.29
CA ARG A 199 -19.07 -20.45 -6.31
C ARG A 199 -17.69 -20.22 -6.94
N PHE A 200 -17.18 -18.98 -6.92
CA PHE A 200 -16.08 -18.57 -7.81
C PHE A 200 -14.80 -18.14 -7.09
N MET A 201 -14.87 -17.68 -5.85
CA MET A 201 -13.65 -17.36 -5.09
C MET A 201 -13.13 -18.66 -4.45
N PRO A 202 -11.98 -19.19 -4.91
CA PRO A 202 -11.44 -20.45 -4.41
C PRO A 202 -10.96 -20.32 -2.96
N ALA A 203 -10.89 -21.44 -2.27
CA ALA A 203 -10.27 -21.55 -0.95
C ALA A 203 -8.74 -21.58 -1.09
N TRP A 204 -8.04 -20.76 -0.31
CA TRP A 204 -6.57 -20.70 -0.31
C TRP A 204 -5.92 -21.39 0.88
N LYS A 205 -6.72 -21.99 1.77
CA LYS A 205 -6.24 -22.78 2.90
C LYS A 205 -5.33 -23.93 2.43
N GLY A 206 -4.14 -24.02 3.02
CA GLY A 206 -3.13 -25.01 2.67
C GLY A 206 -2.21 -24.61 1.50
N ILE A 207 -2.52 -23.48 0.83
CA ILE A 207 -1.64 -22.85 -0.17
C ILE A 207 -0.98 -21.61 0.44
N LEU A 208 -1.78 -20.77 1.10
CA LEU A 208 -1.31 -19.59 1.81
C LEU A 208 -1.19 -19.89 3.31
N SER A 209 -0.13 -19.38 3.92
CA SER A 209 0.05 -19.39 5.37
C SER A 209 -0.85 -18.35 6.05
N GLN A 210 -0.95 -18.40 7.38
CA GLN A 210 -1.67 -17.38 8.14
C GLN A 210 -1.06 -15.99 7.92
N ASP A 211 0.28 -15.89 7.95
CA ASP A 211 1.01 -14.64 7.74
C ASP A 211 0.77 -14.07 6.33
N ASP A 212 0.71 -14.93 5.30
CA ASP A 212 0.36 -14.53 3.93
C ASP A 212 -1.05 -13.91 3.86
N VAL A 213 -2.01 -14.49 4.57
CA VAL A 213 -3.39 -14.01 4.60
C VAL A 213 -3.49 -12.69 5.37
N GLU A 214 -2.74 -12.53 6.47
CA GLU A 214 -2.70 -11.26 7.22
C GLU A 214 -2.04 -10.13 6.44
N ALA A 215 -1.00 -10.45 5.66
CA ALA A 215 -0.39 -9.54 4.70
C ALA A 215 -1.39 -9.12 3.60
N LEU A 216 -2.11 -10.09 3.01
CA LEU A 216 -3.16 -9.83 2.01
C LEU A 216 -4.29 -8.96 2.56
N VAL A 217 -4.79 -9.25 3.78
CA VAL A 217 -5.82 -8.42 4.43
C VAL A 217 -5.33 -6.98 4.55
N SER A 218 -4.07 -6.78 4.95
CA SER A 218 -3.50 -5.44 5.11
C SER A 218 -3.38 -4.70 3.78
N TYR A 219 -2.98 -5.39 2.71
CA TYR A 219 -2.97 -4.81 1.37
C TYR A 219 -4.38 -4.46 0.89
N ILE A 220 -5.36 -5.36 1.08
CA ILE A 220 -6.77 -5.12 0.74
C ILE A 220 -7.33 -3.88 1.44
N ARG A 221 -6.96 -3.66 2.71
CA ARG A 221 -7.33 -2.45 3.46
C ARG A 221 -6.77 -1.17 2.85
N LEU A 222 -5.57 -1.24 2.26
CA LEU A 222 -4.90 -0.09 1.62
C LEU A 222 -5.38 0.17 0.19
N LEU A 223 -6.18 -0.72 -0.40
CA LEU A 223 -6.84 -0.47 -1.69
C LEU A 223 -8.00 0.54 -1.55
N SER A 224 -8.58 0.67 -0.37
CA SER A 224 -9.78 1.50 -0.17
C SER A 224 -9.53 3.00 -0.33
N HIS A 225 -10.39 3.67 -1.10
CA HIS A 225 -10.34 5.10 -1.38
C HIS A 225 -11.24 5.88 -0.40
N TYR A 226 -10.63 6.69 0.47
CA TYR A 226 -11.30 7.42 1.56
C TYR A 226 -11.45 8.92 1.34
#